data_AF-A0A2D7PGX3-F1
#
_entry.id   AF-A0A2D7PGX3-F1
#
_cell.length_a   1.000
_cell.length_b   1.000
_cell.length_c   1.000
_cell.angle_alpha   90.00
_cell.angle_beta   90.00
_cell.angle_gamma   90.00
#
_symmetry.space_group_name_H-M   'P 1'
#
loop_
_entity.id
_entity.type
_entity.pdbx_description
1 polymer ?
#
loop_
_entity_poly.entity_id
_entity_poly.type
_entity_poly.pdbx_seq_one_letter_code
_entity_poly.pdbx_strand_id
1 'polypeptide(L)' 'MATYVLVKRNTKSPYSYPDEHAPFIQFKKVKLGVAFNMVNSRVGWERAKKGDYERWRKSMQTHKRGSL' A
#
# COMPACT_ATOMS: atom_id res chain seq x y z
N MET A 1 -6.92 19.35 10.91
CA MET A 1 -7.15 17.92 10.58
C MET A 1 -6.31 17.54 9.37
N ALA A 2 -5.64 16.38 9.39
CA ALA A 2 -4.86 15.92 8.23
C ALA A 2 -5.80 15.69 7.04
N THR A 3 -5.70 16.55 6.03
CA THR A 3 -6.56 16.52 4.84
C THR A 3 -6.27 15.34 3.93
N TYR A 4 -5.09 14.73 4.06
CA TYR A 4 -4.62 13.62 3.25
C TYR A 4 -4.18 12.44 4.11
N VAL A 5 -4.51 11.24 3.64
CA VAL A 5 -4.08 9.98 4.22
C VAL A 5 -3.46 9.09 3.15
N LEU A 6 -2.63 8.16 3.57
CA LEU A 6 -2.05 7.16 2.68
C LEU A 6 -2.93 5.90 2.72
N VAL A 7 -3.29 5.40 1.55
CA VAL A 7 -3.98 4.12 1.37
C VAL A 7 -3.07 3.17 0.61
N LYS A 8 -3.25 1.88 0.86
CA LYS A 8 -2.51 0.80 0.21
C LYS A 8 -3.46 -0.26 -0.32
N ARG A 9 -3.03 -0.97 -1.35
CA ARG A 9 -3.72 -2.15 -1.90
C ARG A 9 -2.68 -3.12 -2.42
N ASN A 10 -2.92 -4.40 -2.25
CA ASN A 10 -2.19 -5.43 -2.99
C ASN A 10 -3.03 -5.92 -4.17
N THR A 11 -2.51 -5.81 -5.40
CA THR A 11 -3.22 -6.26 -6.61
C THR A 11 -3.15 -7.77 -6.82
N LYS A 12 -2.19 -8.46 -6.22
CA LYS A 12 -2.01 -9.92 -6.30
C LYS A 12 -2.84 -10.69 -5.27
N SER A 13 -2.90 -10.19 -4.04
CA SER A 13 -3.69 -10.82 -2.96
C SER A 13 -4.32 -9.75 -2.09
N PRO A 14 -5.63 -9.46 -2.27
CA PRO A 14 -6.33 -8.46 -1.47
C PRO A 14 -6.11 -8.68 0.04
N TYR A 15 -5.88 -7.60 0.77
CA TYR A 15 -5.70 -7.58 2.23
C TYR A 15 -4.49 -8.34 2.80
N SER A 16 -3.67 -8.96 1.94
CA SER A 16 -2.42 -9.65 2.35
C SER A 16 -1.21 -8.87 1.85
N TYR A 17 -0.18 -8.72 2.69
CA TYR A 17 1.02 -7.93 2.37
C TYR A 17 2.32 -8.66 2.74
N PRO A 18 2.57 -9.86 2.20
CA PRO A 18 3.89 -10.48 2.32
C PRO A 18 4.93 -9.66 1.55
N ASP A 19 6.19 -9.70 1.98
CA ASP A 19 7.27 -8.91 1.37
C ASP A 19 7.54 -9.32 -0.09
N GLU A 20 7.25 -10.58 -0.45
CA GLU A 20 7.26 -11.08 -1.83
C GLU A 20 6.27 -10.36 -2.74
N HIS A 21 5.18 -9.83 -2.18
CA HIS A 21 4.16 -9.11 -2.94
C HIS A 21 4.48 -7.63 -3.08
N ALA A 22 5.62 -7.14 -2.57
CA ALA A 22 6.02 -5.74 -2.67
C ALA A 22 5.85 -5.13 -4.08
N PRO A 23 6.18 -5.81 -5.20
CA PRO A 23 5.95 -5.27 -6.55
C PRO A 23 4.47 -5.05 -6.91
N PHE A 24 3.55 -5.76 -6.24
CA PHE A 24 2.10 -5.69 -6.47
C PHE A 24 1.39 -4.79 -5.46
N ILE A 25 2.10 -4.24 -4.47
CA ILE A 25 1.54 -3.30 -3.49
C ILE A 25 1.58 -1.89 -4.08
N GLN A 26 0.42 -1.26 -4.14
CA GLN A 26 0.23 0.13 -4.56
C GLN A 26 -0.04 1.01 -3.35
N PHE A 27 0.64 2.15 -3.27
CA PHE A 27 0.36 3.20 -2.30
C PHE A 27 -0.19 4.45 -2.99
N LYS A 28 -1.17 5.12 -2.37
CA LYS A 28 -1.72 6.40 -2.85
C LYS A 28 -1.96 7.36 -1.70
N LYS A 29 -1.53 8.61 -1.86
CA LYS A 29 -1.85 9.71 -0.93
C LYS A 29 -3.08 10.44 -1.45
N VAL A 30 -4.18 10.38 -0.72
CA VAL A 30 -5.49 10.88 -1.16
C VAL A 30 -6.17 11.68 -0.06
N LYS A 31 -7.17 12.50 -0.42
CA LYS A 31 -7.98 13.23 0.57
C LYS A 31 -8.76 12.25 1.45
N LEU A 32 -9.05 12.63 2.70
CA LEU A 32 -9.74 11.76 3.66
C LEU A 32 -11.08 11.20 3.13
N GLY A 33 -11.90 12.03 2.50
CA GLY A 33 -13.18 11.59 1.90
C GLY A 33 -12.98 10.58 0.75
N VAL A 34 -11.94 10.77 -0.07
CA VAL A 34 -11.59 9.80 -1.12
C VAL A 34 -11.09 8.50 -0.51
N ALA A 35 -10.29 8.56 0.56
CA ALA A 35 -9.83 7.38 1.26
C ALA A 35 -10.99 6.54 1.83
N PHE A 36 -12.01 7.20 2.38
CA PHE A 36 -13.21 6.51 2.86
C PHE A 36 -13.89 5.69 1.75
N ASN A 37 -14.11 6.30 0.58
CA ASN A 37 -14.69 5.59 -0.56
C ASN A 37 -13.80 4.46 -1.08
N MET A 38 -12.48 4.66 -1.09
CA MET A 38 -11.53 3.63 -1.51
C MET A 38 -11.56 2.42 -0.56
N VAL A 39 -11.48 2.65 0.76
CA VAL A 39 -11.47 1.57 1.76
C VAL A 39 -12.79 0.78 1.75
N ASN A 40 -13.92 1.44 1.52
CA ASN A 40 -15.22 0.77 1.41
C ASN A 40 -15.46 0.13 0.03
N SER A 41 -14.56 0.31 -0.94
CA SER A 41 -14.69 -0.34 -2.25
C SER A 41 -14.34 -1.83 -2.16
N ARG A 42 -14.95 -2.65 -3.01
CA ARG A 42 -14.66 -4.11 -3.12
C ARG A 42 -13.29 -4.43 -3.72
N VAL A 43 -12.43 -3.42 -3.89
CA VAL A 43 -11.19 -3.50 -4.65
C VAL A 43 -9.99 -3.80 -3.74
N GLY A 44 -10.17 -3.82 -2.43
CA GLY A 44 -9.13 -4.24 -1.48
C GLY A 44 -8.17 -3.14 -1.05
N TRP A 45 -8.65 -1.90 -0.99
CA TRP A 45 -7.90 -0.78 -0.43
C TRP A 45 -8.03 -0.75 1.08
N GLU A 46 -6.95 -0.36 1.75
CA GLU A 46 -6.90 -0.17 3.20
C GLU A 46 -6.13 1.10 3.54
N ARG A 47 -6.37 1.67 4.73
CA ARG A 47 -5.51 2.74 5.24
C ARG A 47 -4.12 2.18 5.54
N ALA A 48 -3.08 2.84 5.05
CA ALA A 48 -1.73 2.51 5.42
C ALA A 48 -1.48 2.90 6.89
N LYS A 49 -0.87 1.99 7.64
CA LYS A 49 -0.38 2.21 8.99
C LYS A 49 0.97 2.92 8.93
N LYS A 50 1.35 3.57 10.02
CA LYS A 50 2.70 4.13 10.18
C LYS A 50 3.73 3.01 10.00
N GLY A 51 4.74 3.22 9.14
CA GLY A 51 5.76 2.22 8.86
C GLY A 51 5.49 1.32 7.65
N ASP A 52 4.25 1.26 7.14
CA ASP A 52 3.91 0.38 6.01
C ASP A 52 4.66 0.78 4.73
N TYR A 53 4.74 2.08 4.47
CA TYR A 53 5.42 2.60 3.28
C TYR A 53 6.92 2.36 3.36
N GLU A 54 7.52 2.59 4.53
CA GLU A 54 8.92 2.36 4.79
C GLU A 54 9.29 0.88 4.66
N ARG A 55 8.44 -0.02 5.18
CA ARG A 55 8.61 -1.47 5.02
C ARG A 55 8.56 -1.86 3.54
N TRP A 56 7.50 -1.44 2.83
CA TRP A 56 7.37 -1.71 1.40
C TRP A 56 8.57 -1.20 0.60
N ARG A 57 9.04 0.02 0.89
CA ARG A 57 10.20 0.62 0.22
C ARG A 57 11.48 -0.18 0.47
N LYS A 58 11.66 -0.77 1.66
CA LYS A 58 12.77 -1.68 1.95
C LYS A 58 12.64 -2.97 1.15
N SER A 59 11.46 -3.59 1.15
CA SER A 59 11.18 -4.82 0.41
C SER A 59 11.41 -4.65 -1.10
N MET A 60 10.99 -3.52 -1.68
CA MET A 60 11.25 -3.18 -3.09
C MET A 60 12.75 -3.04 -3.40
N GLN A 61 13.54 -2.46 -2.49
CA GLN A 61 14.99 -2.33 -2.69
C GLN A 61 15.70 -3.69 -2.65
N THR A 62 15.27 -4.59 -1.76
CA THR A 62 15.78 -5.97 -1.72
C THR A 62 15.45 -6.73 -3.00
N HIS A 63 14.20 -6.65 -3.47
CA HIS A 63 13.78 -7.25 -4.75
C HIS A 63 14.61 -6.75 -5.93
N LYS A 64 14.89 -5.45 -5.99
CA LYS A 64 15.71 -4.85 -7.06
C LYS A 64 17.20 -5.23 -6.99
N ARG A 65 17.70 -5.63 -5.81
CA ARG A 65 19.10 -6.03 -5.61
C ARG A 65 19.35 -7.51 -5.89
N GLY A 66 18.37 -8.39 -5.67
CA GLY A 66 18.47 -9.82 -5.96
C GLY A 66 18.18 -10.19 -7.42
N SER A 67 17.93 -9.21 -8.29
CA SER A 67 17.65 -9.38 -9.72
C SER A 67 18.81 -8.91 -10.63
N LEU A 68 20.00 -8.73 -10.05
CA LEU A 68 21.29 -8.56 -10.72
C LEU A 68 22.13 -9.82 -10.53
#